data_AF-A0A6P1NIM7-F1
#
_entry.id   AF-A0A6P1NIM7-F1
#
_cell.length_a   1.000
_cell.length_b   1.000
_cell.length_c   1.000
_cell.angle_alpha   90.00
_cell.angle_beta   90.00
_cell.angle_gamma   90.00
#
_symmetry.space_group_name_H-M   'P 1'
#
loop_
_entity.id
_entity.type
_entity.pdbx_description
1 polymer ?
#
loop_
_entity_poly.entity_id
_entity_poly.type
_entity_poly.pdbx_seq_one_letter_code
_entity_poly.pdbx_strand_id
1 'polypeptide(L)'
;MGVAIPAASYAAEHHAKDVAKPVGHIHLKTHSADLGVGYTWGDGTLVYRGKTHHFKISGGNIAALGYASIEANGEVYNLKHLHDFDGEYGSLAGEATVAEGVGGALLANSNGVRLKITSKASGAHLTAGLQGLKFTLKD
;
A
#
# COMPACT_ATOMS: atom_id res chain seq x y z
N MET A 1 24.39 -37.28 40.43
CA MET A 1 23.78 -35.96 40.27
C MET A 1 24.56 -35.21 39.19
N GLY A 2 24.05 -35.18 37.97
CA GLY A 2 24.65 -34.44 36.86
C GLY A 2 23.89 -33.14 36.64
N VAL A 3 24.57 -32.01 36.67
CA VAL A 3 23.97 -30.71 36.36
C VAL A 3 24.07 -30.53 34.85
N ALA A 4 22.92 -30.52 34.18
CA ALA A 4 22.81 -30.22 32.76
C ALA A 4 23.03 -28.72 32.55
N ILE A 5 24.01 -28.37 31.71
CA ILE A 5 24.16 -27.02 31.15
C ILE A 5 23.08 -26.87 30.08
N PRO A 6 22.17 -25.89 30.15
CA PRO A 6 21.19 -25.69 29.09
C PRO A 6 21.88 -25.16 27.83
N ALA A 7 21.99 -26.01 26.82
CA ALA A 7 22.24 -25.62 25.44
C ALA A 7 20.98 -24.94 24.88
N ALA A 8 20.83 -23.64 25.11
CA ALA A 8 19.71 -22.88 24.54
C ALA A 8 20.11 -21.50 23.99
N SER A 9 21.41 -21.21 23.83
CA SER A 9 21.86 -19.94 23.23
C SER A 9 22.20 -20.02 21.74
N TYR A 10 21.87 -21.11 21.04
CA TYR A 10 22.16 -21.24 19.60
C TYR A 10 20.94 -21.06 18.67
N ALA A 11 19.79 -20.65 19.20
CA ALA A 11 18.53 -20.55 18.46
C ALA A 11 17.99 -19.12 18.29
N ALA A 12 18.79 -18.09 18.61
CA ALA A 12 18.40 -16.70 18.41
C ALA A 12 18.82 -16.13 17.02
N GLU A 13 19.55 -16.90 16.21
CA GLU A 13 20.26 -16.38 15.04
C GLU A 13 19.80 -16.98 13.70
N HIS A 14 18.55 -17.43 13.51
CA HIS A 14 18.15 -17.98 12.18
C HIS A 14 16.71 -17.69 11.71
N HIS A 15 16.01 -16.72 12.33
CA HIS A 15 14.65 -16.36 11.93
C HIS A 15 14.38 -14.84 11.82
N ALA A 16 15.38 -14.03 11.50
CA ALA A 16 15.12 -12.74 10.84
C ALA A 16 14.97 -13.00 9.33
N LYS A 17 13.91 -13.72 8.95
CA LYS A 17 13.63 -14.01 7.54
C LYS A 17 13.43 -12.69 6.81
N ASP A 18 14.26 -12.45 5.81
CA ASP A 18 14.27 -11.33 4.87
C ASP A 18 13.05 -10.40 4.97
N VAL A 19 13.14 -9.38 5.84
CA VAL A 19 12.25 -8.23 5.70
C VAL A 19 12.67 -7.60 4.39
N ALA A 20 11.95 -7.92 3.31
CA ALA A 20 12.22 -7.40 1.99
C ALA A 20 12.41 -5.89 2.12
N LYS A 21 13.58 -5.38 1.73
CA LYS A 21 13.85 -3.94 1.83
C LYS A 21 13.00 -3.20 0.79
N PRO A 22 12.47 -2.02 1.12
CA PRO A 22 11.79 -1.22 0.13
C PRO A 22 12.78 -0.82 -0.96
N VAL A 23 12.32 -0.87 -2.21
CA VAL A 23 13.08 -0.49 -3.41
C VAL A 23 12.68 0.89 -3.92
N GLY A 24 11.62 1.47 -3.36
CA GLY A 24 11.15 2.80 -3.69
C GLY A 24 10.12 3.32 -2.69
N HIS A 25 9.71 4.55 -2.89
CA HIS A 25 8.71 5.24 -2.07
C HIS A 25 7.67 5.88 -2.95
N ILE A 26 6.43 5.94 -2.45
CA ILE A 26 5.34 6.63 -3.13
C ILE A 26 4.72 7.70 -2.25
N HIS A 27 4.23 8.73 -2.91
CA HIS A 27 3.29 9.68 -2.36
C HIS A 27 2.11 9.79 -3.32
N LEU A 28 0.88 9.81 -2.81
CA LEU A 28 -0.30 9.91 -3.64
C LEU A 28 -1.43 10.66 -2.96
N LYS A 29 -2.28 11.24 -3.79
CA LYS A 29 -3.53 11.85 -3.38
C LYS A 29 -4.66 11.33 -4.26
N THR A 30 -5.72 10.86 -3.62
CA THR A 30 -6.91 10.36 -4.29
C THR A 30 -8.15 11.07 -3.79
N HIS A 31 -9.12 11.17 -4.69
CA HIS A 31 -10.44 11.69 -4.47
C HIS A 31 -11.44 10.60 -4.80
N SER A 32 -12.53 10.56 -4.06
CA SER A 32 -13.65 9.67 -4.29
C SER A 32 -14.95 10.45 -4.17
N ALA A 33 -15.92 10.09 -5.01
CA ALA A 33 -17.26 10.63 -4.96
C ALA A 33 -18.27 9.50 -5.18
N ASP A 34 -19.29 9.45 -4.33
CA ASP A 34 -20.41 8.52 -4.45
C ASP A 34 -21.73 9.29 -4.61
N LEU A 35 -22.36 9.07 -5.77
CA LEU A 35 -23.72 9.51 -6.11
C LEU A 35 -24.55 8.30 -6.60
N GLY A 36 -24.30 7.11 -6.04
CA GLY A 36 -24.92 5.83 -6.40
C GLY A 36 -23.90 4.76 -6.82
N VAL A 37 -22.96 5.10 -7.70
CA VAL A 37 -21.80 4.25 -8.04
C VAL A 37 -20.55 5.08 -7.74
N GLY A 38 -19.82 4.72 -6.68
CA GLY A 38 -18.62 5.44 -6.30
C GLY A 38 -17.46 5.21 -7.26
N TYR A 39 -16.67 6.27 -7.48
CA TYR A 39 -15.49 6.25 -8.34
C TYR A 39 -14.31 6.94 -7.65
N THR A 40 -13.10 6.40 -7.83
CA THR A 40 -11.86 6.98 -7.30
C THR A 40 -10.94 7.43 -8.41
N TRP A 41 -10.34 8.61 -8.23
CA TRP A 41 -9.32 9.14 -9.14
C TRP A 41 -8.23 9.88 -8.36
N GLY A 42 -7.07 10.02 -8.96
CA GLY A 42 -5.98 10.77 -8.35
C GLY A 42 -4.67 10.67 -9.10
N ASP A 43 -3.62 11.09 -8.42
CA ASP A 43 -2.27 11.07 -8.93
C ASP A 43 -1.26 10.83 -7.81
N GLY A 44 -0.05 10.49 -8.21
CA GLY A 44 1.04 10.29 -7.28
C GLY A 44 2.39 10.30 -7.95
N THR A 45 3.41 10.15 -7.11
CA THR A 45 4.81 10.05 -7.48
C THR A 45 5.41 8.79 -6.90
N LEU A 46 6.25 8.12 -7.70
CA LEU A 46 7.07 6.99 -7.34
C LEU A 46 8.53 7.41 -7.44
N VAL A 47 9.25 7.34 -6.32
CA VAL A 47 10.71 7.45 -6.31
C VAL A 47 11.27 6.04 -6.40
N TYR A 48 11.89 5.71 -7.54
CA TYR A 48 12.50 4.40 -7.80
C TYR A 48 13.87 4.59 -8.44
N ARG A 49 14.91 3.93 -7.91
CA ARG A 49 16.30 4.04 -8.40
C ARG A 49 16.80 5.49 -8.56
N GLY A 50 16.43 6.35 -7.62
CA GLY A 50 16.83 7.77 -7.62
C GLY A 50 16.12 8.65 -8.65
N LYS A 51 15.08 8.14 -9.33
CA LYS A 51 14.26 8.90 -10.27
C LYS A 51 12.82 9.01 -9.78
N THR A 52 12.20 10.15 -10.03
CA THR A 52 10.80 10.40 -9.74
C THR A 52 9.96 10.11 -10.99
N HIS A 53 8.95 9.27 -10.83
CA HIS A 53 8.01 8.87 -11.86
C HIS A 53 6.61 9.28 -11.44
N HIS A 54 5.88 9.98 -12.31
CA HIS A 54 4.50 10.35 -12.02
C HIS A 54 3.56 9.25 -12.47
N PHE A 55 2.47 9.05 -11.74
CA PHE A 55 1.43 8.10 -12.13
C PHE A 55 0.03 8.69 -11.88
N LYS A 56 -0.97 8.08 -12.51
CA LYS A 56 -2.39 8.35 -12.31
C LYS A 56 -3.01 7.18 -11.57
N ILE A 57 -4.04 7.48 -10.79
CA ILE A 57 -4.86 6.51 -10.06
C ILE A 57 -6.29 6.63 -10.61
N SER A 58 -6.91 5.49 -10.87
CA SER A 58 -8.28 5.44 -11.39
C SER A 58 -8.96 4.12 -11.01
N GLY A 59 -10.28 4.09 -11.14
CA GLY A 59 -11.07 2.89 -10.87
C GLY A 59 -11.24 2.63 -9.38
N GLY A 60 -11.70 1.43 -9.05
CA GLY A 60 -12.09 1.06 -7.70
C GLY A 60 -13.25 1.90 -7.14
N ASN A 61 -13.88 1.38 -6.09
CA ASN A 61 -14.79 2.18 -5.28
C ASN A 61 -14.24 2.21 -3.86
N ILE A 62 -13.81 3.39 -3.42
CA ILE A 62 -13.66 3.65 -1.98
C ILE A 62 -15.08 3.92 -1.50
N ALA A 63 -15.66 2.98 -0.75
CA ALA A 63 -17.02 3.15 -0.24
C ALA A 63 -17.09 4.39 0.67
N ALA A 64 -17.56 5.49 0.09
CA ALA A 64 -17.63 6.80 0.72
C ALA A 64 -19.08 7.30 0.65
N LEU A 65 -19.54 7.97 1.70
CA LEU A 65 -20.87 8.60 1.70
C LEU A 65 -20.75 10.06 1.24
N GLY A 66 -20.66 10.27 -0.07
CA GLY A 66 -20.45 11.59 -0.68
C GLY A 66 -19.02 11.76 -1.19
N TYR A 67 -18.36 12.88 -0.85
CA TYR A 67 -17.00 13.18 -1.31
C TYR A 67 -15.94 12.98 -0.21
N ALA A 68 -14.86 12.28 -0.54
CA ALA A 68 -13.71 12.10 0.34
C ALA A 68 -12.38 12.29 -0.40
N SER A 69 -11.38 12.78 0.32
CA SER A 69 -9.99 12.90 -0.13
C SER A 69 -9.11 12.04 0.78
N ILE A 70 -8.13 11.37 0.17
CA ILE A 70 -7.12 10.59 0.88
C ILE A 70 -5.75 11.04 0.41
N GLU A 71 -4.84 11.27 1.35
CA GLU A 71 -3.43 11.46 1.08
C GLU A 71 -2.66 10.28 1.69
N ALA A 72 -1.76 9.67 0.94
CA ALA A 72 -1.02 8.51 1.41
C ALA A 72 0.46 8.56 1.05
N ASN A 73 1.26 7.97 1.92
CA ASN A 73 2.68 7.76 1.73
C ASN A 73 2.96 6.26 1.89
N GLY A 74 3.93 5.74 1.15
CA GLY A 74 4.21 4.32 1.23
C GLY A 74 5.56 3.87 0.75
N GLU A 75 5.84 2.62 1.07
CA GLU A 75 7.02 1.87 0.71
C GLU A 75 6.68 0.87 -0.41
N VAL A 76 7.54 0.76 -1.41
CA VAL A 76 7.39 -0.12 -2.56
C VAL A 76 8.34 -1.29 -2.46
N TYR A 77 7.84 -2.50 -2.62
CA TYR A 77 8.60 -3.74 -2.54
C TYR A 77 8.44 -4.57 -3.80
N ASN A 78 9.47 -5.35 -4.10
CA ASN A 78 9.48 -6.31 -5.23
C ASN A 78 9.25 -5.67 -6.62
N LEU A 79 9.49 -4.36 -6.77
CA LEU A 79 9.52 -3.68 -8.06
C LEU A 79 10.87 -3.93 -8.74
N LYS A 80 10.88 -4.68 -9.84
CA LYS A 80 12.12 -5.05 -10.55
C LYS A 80 12.34 -4.16 -11.77
N HIS A 81 11.30 -3.95 -12.56
CA HIS A 81 11.27 -3.06 -13.71
C HIS A 81 10.23 -1.99 -13.48
N LEU A 82 10.47 -0.78 -14.01
CA LEU A 82 9.56 0.34 -13.81
C LEU A 82 8.12 0.01 -14.28
N HIS A 83 7.98 -0.68 -15.41
CA HIS A 83 6.68 -1.07 -15.96
C HIS A 83 5.91 -2.09 -15.10
N ASP A 84 6.58 -2.83 -14.21
CA ASP A 84 5.90 -3.76 -13.29
C ASP A 84 5.01 -2.99 -12.29
N PHE A 85 5.25 -1.68 -12.12
CA PHE A 85 4.45 -0.82 -11.25
C PHE A 85 3.02 -0.65 -11.76
N ASP A 86 2.82 -0.61 -13.07
CA ASP A 86 1.50 -0.44 -13.68
C ASP A 86 0.61 -1.65 -13.41
N GLY A 87 -0.62 -1.40 -13.01
CA GLY A 87 -1.58 -2.47 -12.76
C GLY A 87 -2.65 -2.12 -11.73
N GLU A 88 -3.52 -3.08 -11.52
CA GLU A 88 -4.55 -3.01 -10.48
C GLU A 88 -3.97 -3.52 -9.15
N TYR A 89 -4.10 -2.71 -8.11
CA TYR A 89 -3.68 -3.03 -6.75
C TYR A 89 -4.90 -3.37 -5.89
N GLY A 90 -4.89 -4.60 -5.37
CA GLY A 90 -5.86 -5.10 -4.41
C GLY A 90 -5.29 -5.12 -3.00
N SER A 91 -6.15 -4.93 -1.99
CA SER A 91 -5.75 -5.08 -0.59
C SER A 91 -5.53 -6.55 -0.24
N LEU A 92 -4.44 -6.83 0.48
CA LEU A 92 -4.18 -8.14 1.06
C LEU A 92 -5.08 -8.32 2.30
N ALA A 93 -5.77 -9.46 2.36
CA ALA A 93 -6.79 -9.73 3.38
C ALA A 93 -6.21 -9.68 4.81
N GLY A 94 -6.88 -8.95 5.70
CA GLY A 94 -6.50 -8.84 7.12
C GLY A 94 -5.37 -7.85 7.42
N GLU A 95 -4.85 -7.13 6.42
CA GLU A 95 -3.70 -6.22 6.59
C GLU A 95 -4.09 -4.73 6.51
N ALA A 96 -5.39 -4.44 6.50
CA ALA A 96 -5.92 -3.08 6.52
C ALA A 96 -6.30 -2.66 7.95
N THR A 97 -5.88 -1.47 8.36
CA THR A 97 -6.22 -0.86 9.66
C THR A 97 -6.77 0.54 9.44
N VAL A 98 -7.68 0.99 10.32
CA VAL A 98 -8.20 2.36 10.32
C VAL A 98 -8.37 2.84 11.76
N ALA A 99 -7.83 4.02 12.08
CA ALA A 99 -8.00 4.70 13.37
C ALA A 99 -8.06 6.21 13.14
N GLU A 100 -9.12 6.87 13.59
CA GLU A 100 -9.28 8.35 13.54
C GLU A 100 -9.01 8.96 12.14
N GLY A 101 -9.42 8.26 11.07
CA GLY A 101 -9.18 8.69 9.69
C GLY A 101 -7.77 8.42 9.16
N VAL A 102 -6.86 7.89 9.97
CA VAL A 102 -5.58 7.32 9.52
C VAL A 102 -5.81 5.85 9.17
N GLY A 103 -5.28 5.42 8.03
CA GLY A 103 -5.37 4.04 7.55
C GLY A 103 -4.00 3.45 7.26
N GLY A 104 -3.83 2.16 7.52
CA GLY A 104 -2.71 1.37 7.02
C GLY A 104 -3.24 0.29 6.08
N ALA A 105 -2.53 0.00 4.99
CA ALA A 105 -2.87 -1.11 4.11
C ALA A 105 -1.63 -1.72 3.43
N LEU A 106 -1.70 -3.03 3.19
CA LEU A 106 -0.84 -3.72 2.26
C LEU A 106 -1.60 -3.99 0.97
N LEU A 107 -1.03 -3.54 -0.15
CA LEU A 107 -1.59 -3.67 -1.49
C LEU A 107 -0.65 -4.50 -2.37
N ALA A 108 -1.20 -5.26 -3.32
CA ALA A 108 -0.41 -5.98 -4.31
C ALA A 108 -1.06 -5.94 -5.69
N ASN A 109 -0.21 -5.95 -6.73
CA ASN A 109 -0.64 -6.14 -8.12
C ASN A 109 -0.22 -7.51 -8.66
N SER A 110 -0.72 -7.86 -9.85
CA SER A 110 -0.44 -9.15 -10.50
C SER A 110 1.03 -9.31 -10.96
N ASN A 111 1.80 -8.23 -11.04
CA ASN A 111 3.24 -8.28 -11.31
C ASN A 111 4.07 -8.62 -10.05
N GLY A 112 3.41 -8.80 -8.90
CA GLY A 112 4.04 -9.11 -7.63
C GLY A 112 4.61 -7.90 -6.90
N VAL A 113 4.35 -6.68 -7.37
CA VAL A 113 4.72 -5.45 -6.66
C VAL A 113 3.82 -5.32 -5.44
N ARG A 114 4.42 -4.99 -4.30
CA ARG A 114 3.71 -4.78 -3.03
C ARG A 114 3.91 -3.36 -2.54
N LEU A 115 2.85 -2.75 -2.04
CA LEU A 115 2.85 -1.43 -1.44
C LEU A 115 2.45 -1.54 0.02
N LYS A 116 3.22 -0.90 0.89
CA LYS A 116 2.82 -0.64 2.27
C LYS A 116 2.52 0.83 2.41
N ILE A 117 1.25 1.16 2.59
CA ILE A 117 0.80 2.54 2.63
C ILE A 117 0.27 2.91 4.01
N THR A 118 0.55 4.15 4.39
CA THR A 118 -0.12 4.86 5.47
C THR A 118 -0.86 6.03 4.84
N SER A 119 -2.14 6.13 5.12
CA SER A 119 -3.04 7.12 4.54
C SER A 119 -3.70 7.97 5.61
N LYS A 120 -4.05 9.21 5.26
CA LYS A 120 -4.92 10.08 6.04
C LYS A 120 -6.11 10.48 5.18
N ALA A 121 -7.30 10.18 5.66
CA ALA A 121 -8.56 10.53 5.02
C ALA A 121 -9.12 11.84 5.57
N SER A 122 -9.87 12.55 4.73
CA SER A 122 -10.60 13.76 5.08
C SER A 122 -11.84 13.89 4.20
N GLY A 123 -12.93 14.43 4.76
CA GLY A 123 -14.22 14.53 4.08
C GLY A 123 -15.23 13.53 4.63
N ALA A 124 -16.09 13.00 3.75
CA ALA A 124 -17.14 12.05 4.12
C ALA A 124 -16.65 10.84 4.94
N HIS A 125 -17.57 10.21 5.65
CA HIS A 125 -17.30 8.98 6.39
C HIS A 125 -16.93 7.84 5.43
N LEU A 126 -15.76 7.24 5.62
CA LEU A 126 -15.33 6.05 4.87
C LEU A 126 -15.97 4.81 5.50
N THR A 127 -16.65 3.99 4.69
CA THR A 127 -17.50 2.91 5.18
C THR A 127 -16.93 1.51 5.01
N ALA A 128 -15.93 1.30 4.13
CA ALA A 128 -14.91 0.23 4.20
C ALA A 128 -14.21 0.03 2.84
N GLY A 129 -12.89 -0.17 2.88
CA GLY A 129 -12.11 -0.90 1.87
C GLY A 129 -11.56 -0.11 0.68
N LEU A 130 -10.24 -0.18 0.47
CA LEU A 130 -9.61 0.12 -0.83
C LEU A 130 -9.67 -1.17 -1.66
N GLN A 131 -10.45 -1.17 -2.74
CA GLN A 131 -10.51 -2.31 -3.66
C GLN A 131 -10.24 -1.88 -5.09
N GLY A 132 -9.31 -2.57 -5.76
CA GLY A 132 -9.15 -2.51 -7.21
C GLY A 132 -8.76 -1.13 -7.74
N LEU A 133 -7.77 -0.48 -7.12
CA LEU A 133 -7.26 0.79 -7.65
C LEU A 133 -6.25 0.52 -8.77
N LYS A 134 -6.48 1.11 -9.94
CA LYS A 134 -5.56 1.01 -11.08
C LYS A 134 -4.55 2.15 -11.06
N PHE A 135 -3.28 1.79 -11.08
CA PHE A 135 -2.14 2.70 -11.11
C PHE A 135 -1.51 2.62 -12.50
N THR A 136 -1.27 3.77 -13.11
CA THR A 136 -0.67 3.88 -14.46
C THR A 136 0.37 4.99 -14.48
N LEU A 137 1.61 4.67 -14.82
CA LEU A 137 2.68 5.63 -15.04
C LEU A 137 2.29 6.64 -16.14
N LYS A 138 2.77 7.87 -15.99
CA LYS A 138 2.69 8.90 -17.02
C LYS A 138 3.98 8.86 -17.84
N ASP A 139 3.85 9.05 -19.14
CA ASP A 139 4.97 9.28 -20.07
C ASP A 139 5.77 10.55 -19.73
#